data_AF-A0A183EQP6-F1
#
_entry.id   AF-A0A183EQP6-F1
#
_cell.length_a   1.000
_cell.length_b   1.000
_cell.length_c   1.000
_cell.angle_alpha   90.00
_cell.angle_beta   90.00
_cell.angle_gamma   90.00
#
_symmetry.space_group_name_H-M   'P 1'
#
loop_
_entity.id
_entity.type
_entity.pdbx_description
1 polymer ?
#
loop_
_entity_poly.entity_id
_entity_poly.type
_entity_poly.pdbx_seq_one_letter_code
_entity_poly.pdbx_strand_id
1 'polypeptide(L)'
;LTNWPLGHEIRADLWQEICRCGNPNFNAHKGSYDPDEYSWKGLDGQFMPKVPFAQGPDVLENNYELNADGVAALHRLIRALGKNCPTLIYAPFLPSILALFLHYMSEEETYACGRWIVKNLSTYMPHTPVALKA
;
A
#
# COMPACT_ATOMS: atom_id res chain seq x y z
N LEU A 1 16.73 14.56 18.57
CA LEU A 1 16.12 13.59 17.65
C LEU A 1 16.53 12.20 18.09
N THR A 2 15.59 11.42 18.60
CA THR A 2 15.79 10.03 19.00
C THR A 2 15.90 9.19 17.72
N ASN A 3 17.09 8.65 17.43
CA ASN A 3 17.30 7.80 16.24
C ASN A 3 17.13 6.33 16.64
N TRP A 4 15.92 5.82 16.51
CA TRP A 4 15.60 4.45 16.94
C TRP A 4 16.19 3.39 15.99
N PRO A 5 16.65 2.22 16.49
CA PRO A 5 17.17 1.11 15.66
C PRO A 5 16.10 0.46 14.76
N LEU A 6 16.50 -0.11 13.60
CA LEU A 6 15.58 -0.65 12.57
C LEU A 6 14.53 -1.61 13.13
N GLY A 7 14.91 -2.50 14.04
CA GLY A 7 13.99 -3.44 14.69
C GLY A 7 13.27 -2.92 15.95
N HIS A 8 13.32 -1.63 16.25
CA HIS A 8 12.68 -1.11 17.47
C HIS A 8 11.15 -1.07 17.30
N GLU A 9 10.44 -1.75 18.20
CA GLU A 9 8.98 -1.96 18.22
C GLU A 9 8.15 -0.69 17.98
N ILE A 10 8.60 0.41 18.56
CA ILE A 10 7.98 1.72 18.49
C ILE A 10 7.85 2.28 17.05
N ARG A 11 8.58 1.75 16.06
CA ARG A 11 8.37 2.08 14.65
C ARG A 11 7.04 1.53 14.14
N ALA A 12 6.61 0.36 14.61
CA ALA A 12 5.28 -0.17 14.36
C ALA A 12 4.21 0.77 14.91
N ASP A 13 4.34 1.16 16.17
CA ASP A 13 3.40 2.05 16.83
C ASP A 13 3.37 3.43 16.17
N LEU A 14 4.54 3.97 15.79
CA LEU A 14 4.64 5.29 15.16
C LEU A 14 3.91 5.34 13.82
N TRP A 15 4.11 4.36 12.95
CA TRP A 15 3.46 4.36 11.64
C TRP A 15 1.95 4.19 11.75
N GLN A 16 1.49 3.33 12.66
CA GLN A 16 0.06 3.20 12.95
C GLN A 16 -0.51 4.51 13.48
N GLU A 17 0.16 5.16 14.44
CA GLU A 17 -0.30 6.41 15.02
C GLU A 17 -0.27 7.57 14.03
N ILE A 18 0.72 7.66 13.14
CA ILE A 18 0.74 8.66 12.07
C ILE A 18 -0.45 8.45 11.12
N CYS A 19 -0.73 7.21 10.74
CA CYS A 19 -1.84 6.91 9.84
C CYS A 19 -3.22 6.96 10.52
N ARG A 20 -3.31 6.78 11.85
CA ARG A 20 -4.52 7.01 12.66
C ARG A 20 -4.75 8.49 12.93
N CYS A 21 -3.69 9.26 13.15
CA CYS A 21 -3.73 10.68 13.45
C CYS A 21 -4.21 11.46 12.21
N GLY A 22 -5.53 11.62 12.12
CA GLY A 22 -6.21 12.28 11.01
C GLY A 22 -7.08 11.36 10.14
N ASN A 23 -7.05 10.04 10.35
CA ASN A 23 -7.87 9.08 9.61
C ASN A 23 -9.05 8.58 10.47
N PRO A 24 -10.21 9.26 10.46
CA PRO A 24 -11.38 8.82 11.22
C PRO A 24 -11.94 7.46 10.74
N ASN A 25 -11.56 7.02 9.54
CA ASN A 25 -12.07 5.80 8.91
C ASN A 25 -11.08 4.63 9.00
N PHE A 26 -10.02 4.73 9.81
CA PHE A 26 -8.98 3.69 9.90
C PHE A 26 -9.58 2.31 10.21
N ASN A 27 -10.36 2.20 11.28
CA ASN A 27 -10.98 0.93 11.69
C ASN A 27 -12.00 0.41 10.66
N ALA A 28 -12.72 1.31 9.99
CA ALA A 28 -13.68 0.94 8.95
C ALA A 28 -12.95 0.36 7.72
N HIS A 29 -11.85 0.97 7.28
CA HIS A 29 -11.04 0.44 6.19
C HIS A 29 -10.37 -0.89 6.59
N LYS A 30 -9.82 -0.98 7.81
CA LYS A 30 -9.23 -2.21 8.34
C LYS A 30 -10.23 -3.37 8.33
N GLY A 31 -11.44 -3.15 8.83
CA GLY A 31 -12.49 -4.18 8.87
C GLY A 31 -13.13 -4.50 7.51
N SER A 32 -12.96 -3.64 6.51
CA SER A 32 -13.46 -3.89 5.14
C SER A 32 -12.52 -4.73 4.28
N TYR A 33 -11.30 -4.99 4.77
CA TYR A 33 -10.30 -5.76 4.03
C TYR A 33 -10.46 -7.25 4.33
N ASP A 34 -10.60 -8.04 3.27
CA ASP A 34 -10.61 -9.50 3.33
C ASP A 34 -9.47 -10.04 2.46
N PRO A 35 -8.38 -10.59 3.06
CA PRO A 35 -7.26 -11.15 2.30
C PRO A 35 -7.68 -12.30 1.36
N ASP A 36 -8.71 -13.07 1.72
CA ASP A 36 -9.14 -14.22 0.92
C ASP A 36 -9.81 -13.79 -0.38
N GLU A 37 -10.50 -12.64 -0.38
CA GLU A 37 -11.09 -12.03 -1.59
C GLU A 37 -10.04 -11.71 -2.66
N TYR A 38 -8.83 -11.34 -2.24
CA TYR A 38 -7.74 -10.95 -3.14
C TYR A 38 -6.69 -12.04 -3.35
N SER A 39 -6.88 -13.20 -2.70
CA SER A 39 -6.00 -14.36 -2.81
C SER A 39 -6.03 -14.96 -4.21
N TRP A 40 -4.97 -15.69 -4.58
CA TRP A 40 -4.77 -16.24 -5.92
C TRP A 40 -5.69 -17.42 -6.30
N LYS A 41 -6.60 -17.84 -5.40
CA LYS A 41 -7.55 -18.91 -5.67
C LYS A 41 -8.65 -18.43 -6.62
N GLY A 42 -8.50 -18.72 -7.91
CA GLY A 42 -9.59 -18.61 -8.89
C GLY A 42 -9.40 -17.62 -10.04
N LEU A 43 -8.17 -17.15 -10.30
CA LEU A 43 -7.86 -16.42 -11.54
C LEU A 43 -7.10 -17.35 -12.49
N ASP A 44 -7.87 -18.08 -13.28
CA ASP A 44 -7.43 -19.00 -14.32
C ASP A 44 -6.54 -18.28 -15.32
N GLY A 45 -5.21 -18.37 -15.16
CA GLY A 45 -4.20 -18.07 -16.18
C GLY A 45 -4.17 -16.64 -16.75
N GLN A 46 -5.09 -15.75 -16.39
CA GLN A 46 -5.19 -14.41 -16.94
C GLN A 46 -4.40 -13.46 -16.06
N PHE A 47 -3.16 -13.27 -16.51
CA PHE A 47 -2.22 -12.23 -16.15
C PHE A 47 -2.92 -10.96 -15.65
N MET A 48 -2.53 -10.54 -14.45
CA MET A 48 -2.80 -9.25 -13.78
C MET A 48 -3.70 -8.28 -14.56
N PRO A 49 -4.82 -7.78 -14.00
CA PRO A 49 -5.19 -6.42 -14.34
C PRO A 49 -3.96 -5.59 -13.99
N LYS A 50 -3.24 -5.08 -15.00
CA LYS A 50 -2.12 -4.16 -14.82
C LYS A 50 -2.69 -3.03 -14.00
N VAL A 51 -2.51 -3.09 -12.69
CA VAL A 51 -3.00 -2.08 -11.78
C VAL A 51 -2.34 -0.79 -12.26
N PRO A 52 -3.08 0.18 -12.83
CA PRO A 52 -2.47 1.21 -13.66
C PRO A 52 -1.41 2.02 -12.92
N PHE A 53 -1.62 2.17 -11.60
CA PHE A 53 -0.72 2.91 -10.73
C PHE A 53 0.60 2.20 -10.38
N ALA A 54 0.66 0.88 -10.57
CA ALA A 54 1.81 0.04 -10.27
C ALA A 54 2.58 -0.36 -11.54
N GLN A 55 2.53 0.48 -12.59
CA GLN A 55 3.23 0.23 -13.84
C GLN A 55 4.69 0.70 -13.76
N GLY A 56 5.60 -0.26 -13.72
CA GLY A 56 7.05 -0.07 -13.86
C GLY A 56 7.79 -1.38 -13.54
N PRO A 57 8.89 -1.72 -14.24
CA PRO A 57 9.66 -2.93 -13.95
C PRO A 57 10.16 -2.97 -12.50
N ASP A 58 10.42 -1.80 -11.90
CA ASP A 58 11.07 -1.67 -10.57
C ASP A 58 10.07 -1.57 -9.40
N VAL A 59 8.76 -1.59 -9.68
CA VAL A 59 7.71 -1.34 -8.67
C VAL A 59 7.64 -2.46 -7.63
N LEU A 60 8.01 -3.69 -8.01
CA LEU A 60 8.10 -4.84 -7.11
C LEU A 60 9.54 -5.16 -6.66
N GLU A 61 10.55 -4.47 -7.22
CA GLU A 61 11.95 -4.64 -6.82
C GLU A 61 12.23 -3.98 -5.46
N ASN A 62 11.50 -2.91 -5.12
CA ASN A 62 11.61 -2.22 -3.83
C ASN A 62 10.69 -2.82 -2.78
N ASN A 63 10.81 -4.13 -2.53
CA ASN A 63 10.05 -4.85 -1.51
C ASN A 63 10.77 -4.97 -0.16
N TYR A 64 11.93 -4.32 -0.01
CA TYR A 64 12.71 -4.23 1.23
C TYR A 64 12.97 -5.57 1.95
N GLU A 65 13.15 -6.65 1.18
CA GLU A 65 13.41 -8.01 1.70
C GLU A 65 12.23 -8.63 2.45
N LEU A 66 10.99 -8.28 2.07
CA LEU A 66 9.81 -9.03 2.49
C LEU A 66 9.99 -10.53 2.19
N ASN A 67 9.58 -11.37 3.15
CA ASN A 67 9.51 -12.81 2.95
C ASN A 67 8.39 -13.18 1.96
N ALA A 68 8.28 -14.46 1.59
CA ALA A 68 7.30 -14.93 0.61
C ALA A 68 5.84 -14.55 0.98
N ASP A 69 5.49 -14.62 2.27
CA ASP A 69 4.17 -14.26 2.76
C ASP A 69 3.91 -12.75 2.65
N GLY A 70 4.92 -11.93 2.97
CA GLY A 70 4.87 -10.47 2.85
C GLY A 70 4.76 -10.02 1.39
N VAL A 71 5.48 -10.67 0.47
CA VAL A 71 5.33 -10.42 -0.98
C VAL A 71 3.91 -10.80 -1.45
N ALA A 72 3.37 -11.91 -0.98
CA ALA A 72 2.00 -12.30 -1.29
C ALA A 72 0.97 -11.29 -0.75
N ALA A 73 1.17 -10.81 0.48
CA ALA A 73 0.36 -9.74 1.09
C ALA A 73 0.43 -8.44 0.30
N LEU A 74 1.63 -8.02 -0.13
CA LEU A 74 1.83 -6.84 -0.96
C LEU A 74 1.03 -6.93 -2.27
N HIS A 75 1.04 -8.09 -2.93
CA HIS A 75 0.24 -8.30 -4.15
C HIS A 75 -1.27 -8.20 -3.90
N ARG A 76 -1.77 -8.77 -2.80
CA ARG A 76 -3.19 -8.67 -2.42
C ARG A 76 -3.59 -7.22 -2.15
N LEU A 77 -2.76 -6.48 -1.42
CA LEU A 77 -2.96 -5.07 -1.11
C LEU A 77 -3.02 -4.19 -2.36
N ILE A 78 -2.09 -4.38 -3.31
CA ILE A 78 -2.09 -3.65 -4.58
C ILE A 78 -3.37 -3.92 -5.37
N ARG A 79 -3.83 -5.19 -5.42
CA ARG A 79 -5.11 -5.56 -6.04
C ARG A 79 -6.29 -4.90 -5.34
N ALA A 80 -6.35 -4.97 -4.02
CA ALA A 80 -7.45 -4.42 -3.24
C ALA A 80 -7.55 -2.90 -3.42
N LEU A 81 -6.44 -2.19 -3.42
CA LEU A 81 -6.42 -0.75 -3.69
C LEU A 81 -6.82 -0.44 -5.14
N GLY A 82 -6.33 -1.22 -6.12
CA GLY A 82 -6.73 -1.07 -7.52
C GLY A 82 -8.24 -1.26 -7.74
N LYS A 83 -8.84 -2.26 -7.07
CA LYS A 83 -10.29 -2.53 -7.14
C LYS A 83 -11.10 -1.44 -6.43
N ASN A 84 -10.70 -1.05 -5.22
CA ASN A 84 -11.47 -0.16 -4.35
C ASN A 84 -11.19 1.34 -4.59
N CYS A 85 -10.16 1.68 -5.37
CA CYS A 85 -9.82 3.04 -5.74
C CYS A 85 -9.62 3.15 -7.26
N PRO A 86 -10.68 3.02 -8.07
CA PRO A 86 -10.57 2.97 -9.54
C PRO A 86 -10.05 4.27 -10.17
N THR A 87 -10.09 5.38 -9.44
CA THR A 87 -9.53 6.68 -9.86
C THR A 87 -8.01 6.77 -9.68
N LEU A 88 -7.38 5.77 -9.06
CA LEU A 88 -5.94 5.72 -8.84
C LEU A 88 -5.23 5.26 -10.12
N ILE A 89 -4.80 6.23 -10.92
CA ILE A 89 -4.20 5.98 -12.24
C ILE A 89 -2.66 5.92 -12.16
N TYR A 90 -2.02 6.66 -11.25
CA TYR A 90 -0.57 6.73 -11.13
C TYR A 90 -0.11 6.97 -9.69
N ALA A 91 0.64 6.03 -9.11
CA ALA A 91 1.19 6.10 -7.75
C ALA A 91 2.38 5.13 -7.59
N PRO A 92 3.51 5.39 -8.27
CA PRO A 92 4.64 4.45 -8.35
C PRO A 92 5.30 4.16 -6.99
N PHE A 93 5.22 5.09 -6.04
CA PHE A 93 5.79 4.94 -4.70
C PHE A 93 4.88 4.18 -3.73
N LEU A 94 3.59 4.04 -4.05
CA LEU A 94 2.62 3.41 -3.16
C LEU A 94 3.00 1.96 -2.83
N PRO A 95 3.40 1.11 -3.80
CA PRO A 95 3.87 -0.25 -3.51
C PRO A 95 5.06 -0.31 -2.55
N SER A 96 6.03 0.60 -2.68
CA SER A 96 7.17 0.68 -1.76
C SER A 96 6.75 1.08 -0.35
N ILE A 97 5.81 2.03 -0.21
CA ILE A 97 5.26 2.40 1.10
C ILE A 97 4.52 1.22 1.74
N LEU A 98 3.70 0.50 0.97
CA LEU A 98 2.99 -0.68 1.47
C LEU A 98 3.98 -1.77 1.88
N ALA A 99 5.04 -1.99 1.10
CA ALA A 99 6.08 -2.95 1.43
C ALA A 99 6.77 -2.58 2.76
N LEU A 100 7.10 -1.30 2.95
CA LEU A 100 7.67 -0.80 4.21
C LEU A 100 6.72 -1.03 5.38
N PHE A 101 5.42 -0.75 5.22
CA PHE A 101 4.43 -0.97 6.28
C PHE A 101 4.30 -2.44 6.68
N LEU A 102 4.37 -3.37 5.73
CA LEU A 102 4.31 -4.81 6.02
C LEU A 102 5.47 -5.31 6.92
N HIS A 103 6.58 -4.57 7.04
CA HIS A 103 7.62 -4.91 8.03
C HIS A 103 7.22 -4.57 9.48
N TYR A 104 6.22 -3.72 9.67
CA TYR A 104 5.91 -3.13 10.97
C TYR A 104 4.44 -3.29 11.39
N MET A 105 3.51 -3.61 10.49
CA MET A 105 2.09 -3.71 10.81
C MET A 105 1.38 -4.83 10.04
N SER A 106 0.15 -5.16 10.45
CA SER A 106 -0.62 -6.22 9.79
C SER A 106 -1.02 -5.81 8.37
N GLU A 107 -1.44 -6.80 7.56
CA GLU A 107 -1.92 -6.55 6.20
C GLU A 107 -3.16 -5.65 6.19
N GLU A 108 -4.11 -5.88 7.09
CA GLU A 108 -5.35 -5.10 7.24
C GLU A 108 -5.05 -3.64 7.64
N GLU A 109 -4.06 -3.45 8.53
CA GLU A 109 -3.60 -2.12 8.94
C GLU A 109 -2.91 -1.40 7.79
N THR A 110 -2.05 -2.12 7.06
CA THR A 110 -1.39 -1.62 5.86
C THR A 110 -2.41 -1.18 4.81
N TYR A 111 -3.50 -1.94 4.61
CA TYR A 111 -4.59 -1.56 3.71
C TYR A 111 -5.27 -0.26 4.16
N ALA A 112 -5.59 -0.15 5.46
CA ALA A 112 -6.23 1.05 6.01
C ALA A 112 -5.36 2.30 5.85
N CYS A 113 -4.04 2.16 6.06
CA CYS A 113 -3.04 3.20 5.81
C CYS A 113 -2.96 3.54 4.32
N GLY A 114 -2.91 2.53 3.44
CA GLY A 114 -2.87 2.71 1.99
C GLY A 114 -4.09 3.47 1.46
N ARG A 115 -5.29 3.13 1.92
CA ARG A 115 -6.54 3.84 1.60
C ARG A 115 -6.49 5.31 1.99
N TRP A 116 -5.89 5.61 3.15
CA TRP A 116 -5.72 6.99 3.62
C TRP A 116 -4.74 7.78 2.75
N ILE A 117 -3.60 7.17 2.41
CA ILE A 117 -2.59 7.79 1.55
C ILE A 117 -3.17 8.07 0.17
N VAL A 118 -3.89 7.12 -0.43
CA VAL A 118 -4.54 7.29 -1.74
C VAL A 118 -5.56 8.44 -1.70
N LYS A 119 -6.37 8.53 -0.64
CA LYS A 119 -7.34 9.62 -0.47
C LYS A 119 -6.67 11.00 -0.39
N ASN A 120 -5.48 11.06 0.18
CA ASN A 120 -4.73 12.29 0.41
C ASN A 120 -3.48 12.38 -0.48
N LEU A 121 -3.49 11.68 -1.61
CA LEU A 121 -2.29 11.50 -2.44
C LEU A 121 -1.75 12.84 -2.92
N SER A 122 -2.61 13.81 -3.25
CA SER A 122 -2.21 15.17 -3.63
C SER A 122 -1.48 15.93 -2.53
N THR A 123 -1.75 15.63 -1.25
CA THR A 123 -1.09 16.23 -0.09
C THR A 123 0.26 15.58 0.18
N TYR A 124 0.37 14.25 0.03
CA TYR A 124 1.60 13.50 0.32
C TYR A 124 2.56 13.40 -0.87
N MET A 125 2.01 13.40 -2.08
CA MET A 125 2.71 13.34 -3.36
C MET A 125 2.11 14.39 -4.28
N PRO A 126 2.36 15.69 -4.04
CA PRO A 126 1.93 16.72 -4.96
C PRO A 126 2.53 16.40 -6.34
N HIS A 127 1.68 16.12 -7.32
CA HIS A 127 2.13 15.96 -8.70
C HIS A 127 2.84 17.27 -9.09
N THR A 128 4.15 17.25 -9.30
CA THR A 128 4.78 18.31 -10.09
C THR A 128 4.07 18.30 -11.45
N PRO A 129 3.58 19.45 -11.95
CA PRO A 129 2.82 19.54 -13.19
C PRO A 129 3.74 19.27 -14.38
N VAL A 130 4.08 18.01 -14.63
CA VAL A 130 4.86 17.54 -15.77
C VAL A 130 4.26 16.23 -16.28
N ALA A 131 2.97 16.22 -16.60
CA ALA A 131 2.34 15.12 -17.35
C ALA A 131 0.97 15.49 -17.97
N LEU A 132 0.77 16.75 -18.35
CA LEU A 132 -0.41 17.18 -19.14
C LEU A 132 0.04 17.99 -20.36
N LYS A 133 1.05 17.47 -21.07
CA LYS A 133 1.35 17.85 -22.46
C LYS A 133 1.95 16.64 -23.18
N ALA A 134 1.08 15.83 -23.78
CA ALA A 134 1.38 14.99 -24.93
C ALA A 134 0.09 14.86 -25.74
#